data_AF-D4CYR8-F1
#
_entry.id   AF-D4CYR8-F1
#
_cell.length_a   1.000
_cell.length_b   1.000
_cell.length_c   1.000
_cell.angle_alpha   90.00
_cell.angle_beta   90.00
_cell.angle_gamma   90.00
#
_symmetry.space_group_name_H-M   'P 1'
#
loop_
_entity.id
_entity.type
_entity.pdbx_description
1 polymer ?
#
loop_
_entity_poly.entity_id
_entity_poly.type
_entity_poly.pdbx_seq_one_letter_code
_entity_poly.pdbx_strand_id
1 'polypeptide(L)'
;MQDVFKILPEATEDQKVFIFDYGKKENGELKYKDDITSYEWNTKRFNKVEVGAFILSRIPGKNTKDRKFEIYGGGYVEKIETIDDKGNVVATISHAFTINPPIKQGEAFIENFVWENKKKKEGTWEHFWNQYGMNTITFNDFKNLMKNVRCVPVGTPLNSFSDIDLLEEEIEELSNPTSKSFEIIYKKNNDIDNTKEKKNVKIIKKIDWKKVQDSKDKIGALGEEIVFDILTQKAEEHNLKMPVHVSKEEGDGAGYDIRAWDKDQKELHIEVKASKGRYSDGFEITRNEIEASKNKDHPYIIYRVYNLDIENRNCSIEIYQGPVTDETFKLEATKFIVYKK
;
A
#
# COMPACT_ATOMS: atom_id res chain seq x y z
N MET A 1 7.28 -3.20 8.85
CA MET A 1 7.13 -3.45 7.41
C MET A 1 8.46 -3.98 6.94
N GLN A 2 8.52 -5.11 6.23
CA GLN A 2 9.78 -5.53 5.64
C GLN A 2 9.78 -5.12 4.18
N ASP A 3 10.73 -4.26 3.84
CA ASP A 3 11.20 -4.14 2.47
C ASP A 3 11.43 -5.55 1.92
N VAL A 4 11.01 -5.80 0.68
CA VAL A 4 11.22 -7.09 0.03
C VAL A 4 12.70 -7.49 0.04
N PHE A 5 13.61 -6.51 0.02
CA PHE A 5 15.05 -6.74 0.11
C PHE A 5 15.55 -7.13 1.51
N LYS A 6 14.72 -7.00 2.56
CA LYS A 6 14.96 -7.59 3.89
C LYS A 6 14.43 -9.02 4.00
N ILE A 7 13.59 -9.46 3.06
CA ILE A 7 13.01 -10.81 3.03
C ILE A 7 13.81 -11.71 2.09
N LEU A 8 14.13 -11.21 0.89
CA LEU A 8 14.86 -11.97 -0.13
C LEU A 8 16.37 -12.01 0.18
N PRO A 9 17.08 -13.01 -0.36
CA PRO A 9 18.54 -12.99 -0.39
C PRO A 9 19.10 -11.74 -1.08
N GLU A 10 20.38 -11.44 -0.84
CA GLU A 10 21.06 -10.33 -1.52
C GLU A 10 21.04 -10.55 -3.05
N ALA A 11 20.70 -9.48 -3.78
CA ALA A 11 20.60 -9.54 -5.22
C ALA A 11 21.99 -9.63 -5.88
N THR A 12 22.07 -10.39 -6.96
CA THR A 12 23.27 -10.48 -7.79
C THR A 12 23.32 -9.36 -8.85
N GLU A 13 24.49 -9.13 -9.46
CA GLU A 13 24.66 -8.12 -10.52
C GLU A 13 23.71 -8.35 -11.71
N ASP A 14 23.53 -9.62 -12.09
CA ASP A 14 22.66 -10.07 -13.19
C ASP A 14 21.31 -10.64 -12.71
N GLN A 15 20.79 -10.14 -11.56
CA GLN A 15 19.62 -10.72 -10.90
C GLN A 15 18.43 -10.92 -11.85
N LYS A 16 18.10 -12.18 -12.14
CA LYS A 16 16.95 -12.52 -12.97
C LYS A 16 15.66 -12.42 -12.17
N VAL A 17 14.64 -11.86 -12.81
CA VAL A 17 13.32 -11.71 -12.22
C VAL A 17 12.22 -12.19 -13.16
N PHE A 18 11.29 -12.97 -12.59
CA PHE A 18 10.14 -13.50 -13.32
C PHE A 18 8.83 -13.15 -12.61
N ILE A 19 7.73 -13.18 -13.37
CA ILE A 19 6.37 -13.19 -12.85
C ILE A 19 5.71 -14.50 -13.25
N PHE A 20 5.28 -15.27 -12.26
CA PHE A 20 4.64 -16.57 -12.42
C PHE A 20 3.12 -16.45 -12.30
N ASP A 21 2.40 -17.03 -13.25
CA ASP A 21 0.94 -17.04 -13.28
C ASP A 21 0.42 -18.27 -12.55
N TYR A 22 -0.30 -18.05 -11.45
CA TYR A 22 -0.91 -19.07 -10.62
C TYR A 22 -2.38 -19.31 -10.96
N GLY A 23 -2.92 -20.41 -10.43
CA GLY A 23 -4.35 -20.70 -10.46
C GLY A 23 -4.88 -21.15 -11.82
N LYS A 24 -4.02 -21.64 -12.72
CA LYS A 24 -4.44 -22.19 -14.01
C LYS A 24 -5.27 -23.46 -13.79
N LYS A 25 -6.51 -23.45 -14.27
CA LYS A 25 -7.41 -24.61 -14.21
C LYS A 25 -7.58 -25.29 -15.57
N GLU A 26 -7.62 -26.61 -15.58
CA GLU A 26 -8.05 -27.46 -16.71
C GLU A 26 -9.15 -28.39 -16.21
N ASN A 27 -10.29 -28.43 -16.91
CA ASN A 27 -11.48 -29.20 -16.52
C ASN A 27 -12.00 -28.93 -15.10
N GLY A 28 -11.81 -27.71 -14.60
CA GLY A 28 -12.25 -27.30 -13.25
C GLY A 28 -11.25 -27.60 -12.13
N GLU A 29 -10.23 -28.41 -12.40
CA GLU A 29 -9.14 -28.72 -11.46
C GLU A 29 -7.91 -27.85 -11.75
N LEU A 30 -7.08 -27.61 -10.73
CA LEU A 30 -5.79 -26.93 -10.95
C LEU A 30 -4.93 -27.81 -11.85
N LYS A 31 -4.45 -27.24 -12.96
CA LYS A 31 -3.60 -27.94 -13.93
C LYS A 31 -2.27 -28.39 -13.30
N TYR A 32 -1.78 -27.61 -12.34
CA TYR A 32 -0.52 -27.81 -11.63
C TYR A 32 -0.77 -27.70 -10.13
N LYS A 33 0.06 -28.31 -9.29
CA LYS A 33 -0.02 -28.19 -7.83
C LYS A 33 0.66 -26.91 -7.30
N ASP A 34 0.56 -25.82 -8.04
CA ASP A 34 1.23 -24.57 -7.71
C ASP A 34 0.66 -23.97 -6.41
N ASP A 35 1.52 -23.71 -5.44
CA ASP A 35 1.23 -22.92 -4.24
C ASP A 35 2.23 -21.77 -4.07
N ILE A 36 2.09 -20.94 -3.04
CA ILE A 36 3.00 -19.79 -2.88
C ILE A 36 4.47 -20.21 -2.67
N THR A 37 4.71 -21.48 -2.33
CA THR A 37 6.04 -22.07 -2.08
C THR A 37 6.52 -22.98 -3.22
N SER A 38 5.76 -23.10 -4.32
CA SER A 38 6.11 -23.98 -5.43
C SER A 38 5.53 -23.51 -6.76
N TYR A 39 6.20 -23.86 -7.87
CA TYR A 39 5.66 -23.59 -9.20
C TYR A 39 6.08 -24.66 -10.20
N GLU A 40 5.12 -25.28 -10.88
CA GLU A 40 5.36 -26.31 -11.89
C GLU A 40 5.24 -25.75 -13.30
N TRP A 41 6.14 -26.16 -14.19
CA TRP A 41 6.04 -25.85 -15.61
C TRP A 41 6.69 -26.90 -16.48
N ASN A 42 6.45 -26.77 -17.79
CA ASN A 42 7.12 -27.60 -18.78
C ASN A 42 8.22 -26.80 -19.49
N THR A 43 9.46 -27.28 -19.42
CA THR A 43 10.65 -26.62 -19.98
C THR A 43 10.57 -26.46 -21.50
N LYS A 44 9.85 -27.32 -22.22
CA LYS A 44 9.67 -27.19 -23.69
C LYS A 44 8.89 -25.92 -24.06
N ARG A 45 8.11 -25.36 -23.13
CA ARG A 45 7.37 -24.10 -23.34
C ARG A 45 8.13 -22.89 -22.83
N PHE A 46 8.89 -23.05 -21.73
CA PHE A 46 9.68 -21.98 -21.14
C PHE A 46 10.88 -22.54 -20.37
N ASN A 47 12.09 -22.36 -20.90
CA ASN A 47 13.33 -22.88 -20.30
C ASN A 47 14.32 -21.76 -19.91
N LYS A 48 13.81 -20.69 -19.27
CA LYS A 48 14.64 -19.53 -18.90
C LYS A 48 14.82 -19.33 -17.40
N VAL A 49 13.98 -19.96 -16.57
CA VAL A 49 14.06 -19.83 -15.12
C VAL A 49 15.28 -20.60 -14.62
N GLU A 50 16.00 -20.02 -13.68
CA GLU A 50 17.15 -20.63 -13.03
C GLU A 50 17.06 -20.49 -11.51
N VAL A 51 17.80 -21.35 -10.81
CA VAL A 51 18.02 -21.23 -9.37
C VAL A 51 18.71 -19.90 -9.09
N GLY A 52 18.24 -19.18 -8.08
CA GLY A 52 18.71 -17.82 -7.78
C GLY A 52 17.78 -16.72 -8.24
N ALA A 53 16.78 -17.02 -9.08
CA ALA A 53 15.88 -16.00 -9.59
C ALA A 53 14.91 -15.48 -8.53
N PHE A 54 14.60 -14.19 -8.59
CA PHE A 54 13.48 -13.61 -7.84
C PHE A 54 12.20 -13.80 -8.65
N ILE A 55 11.08 -13.99 -7.95
CA ILE A 55 9.79 -14.16 -8.59
C ILE A 55 8.72 -13.30 -7.93
N LEU A 56 7.74 -12.87 -8.74
CA LEU A 56 6.46 -12.37 -8.27
C LEU A 56 5.35 -13.33 -8.69
N SER A 57 4.36 -13.50 -7.82
CA SER A 57 3.22 -14.38 -8.03
C SER A 57 2.02 -13.57 -8.48
N ARG A 58 1.43 -13.93 -9.62
CA ARG A 58 0.28 -13.25 -10.23
C ARG A 58 -0.88 -14.21 -10.42
N ILE A 59 -2.10 -13.75 -10.16
CA ILE A 59 -3.31 -14.41 -10.63
C ILE A 59 -3.77 -13.69 -11.90
N PRO A 60 -3.78 -14.35 -13.08
CA PRO A 60 -4.29 -13.75 -14.30
C PRO A 60 -5.76 -13.37 -14.16
N GLY A 61 -6.18 -12.26 -14.80
CA GLY A 61 -7.57 -11.80 -14.73
C GLY A 61 -8.61 -12.85 -15.17
N LYS A 62 -8.23 -13.77 -16.07
CA LYS A 62 -9.14 -14.87 -16.44
C LYS A 62 -9.49 -15.83 -15.29
N ASN A 63 -8.66 -15.85 -14.24
CA ASN A 63 -8.80 -16.70 -13.06
C ASN A 63 -9.42 -15.94 -11.87
N THR A 64 -9.63 -14.63 -11.97
CA THR A 64 -10.29 -13.80 -10.93
C THR A 64 -11.76 -13.53 -11.28
N LYS A 65 -12.58 -13.26 -10.26
CA LYS A 65 -14.03 -13.03 -10.43
C LYS A 65 -14.35 -11.73 -11.19
N ASP A 66 -13.58 -10.69 -10.94
CA ASP A 66 -13.74 -9.35 -11.53
C ASP A 66 -12.95 -9.15 -12.83
N ARG A 67 -12.34 -10.22 -13.34
CA ARG A 67 -11.56 -10.25 -14.59
C ARG A 67 -10.31 -9.37 -14.58
N LYS A 68 -9.86 -8.93 -13.41
CA LYS A 68 -8.65 -8.11 -13.19
C LYS A 68 -7.51 -8.98 -12.68
N PHE A 69 -6.31 -8.85 -13.26
CA PHE A 69 -5.16 -9.56 -12.69
C PHE A 69 -4.72 -8.92 -11.37
N GLU A 70 -4.07 -9.69 -10.53
CA GLU A 70 -3.46 -9.20 -9.28
C GLU A 70 -2.10 -9.87 -9.05
N ILE A 71 -1.10 -9.08 -8.63
CA ILE A 71 0.20 -9.57 -8.16
C ILE A 71 0.13 -9.58 -6.64
N TYR A 72 0.23 -10.77 -6.05
CA TYR A 72 -0.16 -11.00 -4.65
C TYR A 72 0.96 -11.54 -3.76
N GLY A 73 2.14 -11.78 -4.32
CA GLY A 73 3.24 -12.34 -3.56
C GLY A 73 4.50 -12.50 -4.39
N GLY A 74 5.45 -13.26 -3.86
CA GLY A 74 6.71 -13.56 -4.53
C GLY A 74 7.63 -14.42 -3.67
N GLY A 75 8.88 -14.56 -4.11
CA GLY A 75 9.90 -15.30 -3.38
C GLY A 75 11.19 -15.48 -4.18
N TYR A 76 11.96 -16.49 -3.80
CA TYR A 76 13.26 -16.85 -4.37
C TYR A 76 13.24 -18.30 -4.88
N VAL A 77 13.71 -18.53 -6.10
CA VAL A 77 13.84 -19.88 -6.66
C VAL A 77 15.04 -20.59 -6.02
N GLU A 78 14.77 -21.41 -5.01
CA GLU A 78 15.80 -22.14 -4.26
C GLU A 78 16.29 -23.37 -5.00
N LYS A 79 15.36 -24.08 -5.66
CA LYS A 79 15.64 -25.35 -6.32
C LYS A 79 14.71 -25.53 -7.50
N ILE A 80 15.17 -26.22 -8.53
CA ILE A 80 14.35 -26.69 -9.66
C ILE A 80 14.60 -28.19 -9.81
N GLU A 81 13.53 -28.98 -9.79
CA GLU A 81 13.59 -30.44 -9.87
C GLU A 81 12.83 -30.96 -11.07
N THR A 82 13.39 -31.95 -11.75
CA THR A 82 12.69 -32.67 -12.81
C THR A 82 11.61 -33.57 -12.22
N ILE A 83 10.38 -33.40 -12.68
CA ILE A 83 9.22 -34.23 -12.31
C ILE A 83 9.17 -35.47 -13.19
N ASP A 84 9.42 -35.30 -14.50
CA ASP A 84 9.36 -36.38 -15.48
C ASP A 84 10.26 -36.15 -16.71
N ASP A 85 10.42 -37.20 -17.50
CA ASP A 85 11.17 -37.18 -18.77
C ASP A 85 10.45 -36.41 -19.90
N LYS A 86 9.23 -35.91 -19.65
CA LYS A 86 8.47 -35.10 -20.62
C LYS A 86 8.85 -33.62 -20.54
N GLY A 87 9.75 -33.27 -19.62
CA GLY A 87 10.26 -31.93 -19.40
C GLY A 87 9.45 -31.13 -18.39
N ASN A 88 8.60 -31.79 -17.58
CA ASN A 88 7.95 -31.11 -16.47
C ASN A 88 8.94 -30.95 -15.32
N VAL A 89 8.97 -29.77 -14.72
CA VAL A 89 9.83 -29.41 -13.60
C VAL A 89 9.01 -28.66 -12.54
N VAL A 90 9.47 -28.71 -11.29
CA VAL A 90 8.92 -27.94 -10.18
C VAL A 90 10.02 -27.07 -9.58
N ALA A 91 9.72 -25.81 -9.34
CA ALA A 91 10.56 -24.93 -8.52
C ALA A 91 10.09 -24.98 -7.07
N THR A 92 11.04 -25.05 -6.14
CA THR A 92 10.84 -24.72 -4.72
C THR A 92 11.08 -23.23 -4.53
N ILE A 93 10.10 -22.53 -3.97
CA ILE A 93 10.15 -21.10 -3.71
C ILE A 93 10.37 -20.87 -2.21
N SER A 94 11.57 -20.41 -1.86
CA SER A 94 11.92 -20.00 -0.50
C SER A 94 11.74 -18.49 -0.32
N HIS A 95 11.88 -18.02 0.92
CA HIS A 95 11.68 -16.60 1.29
C HIS A 95 10.35 -16.06 0.75
N ALA A 96 9.34 -16.93 0.68
CA ALA A 96 8.06 -16.62 0.07
C ALA A 96 7.36 -15.53 0.90
N PHE A 97 6.71 -14.59 0.21
CA PHE A 97 5.97 -13.51 0.84
C PHE A 97 4.65 -13.25 0.11
N THR A 98 3.66 -12.75 0.84
CA THR A 98 2.45 -12.16 0.28
C THR A 98 2.57 -10.64 0.24
N ILE A 99 1.85 -10.03 -0.70
CA ILE A 99 1.72 -8.58 -0.85
C ILE A 99 0.34 -8.19 -0.33
N ASN A 100 0.28 -7.27 0.62
CA ASN A 100 -0.99 -6.84 1.22
C ASN A 100 -1.15 -5.31 1.26
N PRO A 101 -2.11 -4.72 0.54
CA PRO A 101 -3.00 -5.38 -0.43
C PRO A 101 -2.25 -5.74 -1.72
N PRO A 102 -2.74 -6.72 -2.49
CA PRO A 102 -2.13 -7.12 -3.76
C PRO A 102 -2.15 -5.95 -4.77
N ILE A 103 -1.14 -5.89 -5.64
CA ILE A 103 -1.09 -4.90 -6.72
C ILE A 103 -2.09 -5.33 -7.79
N LYS A 104 -3.14 -4.54 -7.99
CA LYS A 104 -4.30 -4.97 -8.77
C LYS A 104 -4.51 -4.15 -10.04
N GLN A 105 -4.90 -4.81 -11.12
CA GLN A 105 -5.25 -4.16 -12.37
C GLN A 105 -6.34 -3.10 -12.16
N GLY A 106 -6.18 -1.94 -12.81
CA GLY A 106 -7.04 -0.77 -12.63
C GLY A 106 -6.55 0.20 -11.55
N GLU A 107 -5.61 -0.19 -10.69
CA GLU A 107 -4.98 0.77 -9.79
C GLU A 107 -4.08 1.73 -10.57
N ALA A 108 -4.19 3.03 -10.25
CA ALA A 108 -3.43 4.07 -10.94
C ALA A 108 -1.91 3.81 -10.92
N PHE A 109 -1.39 3.13 -9.90
CA PHE A 109 0.02 2.74 -9.83
C PHE A 109 0.40 1.81 -10.99
N ILE A 110 -0.31 0.68 -11.15
CA ILE A 110 0.08 -0.34 -12.13
C ILE A 110 -0.31 0.06 -13.56
N GLU A 111 -1.39 0.82 -13.71
CA GLU A 111 -1.84 1.31 -15.02
C GLU A 111 -0.87 2.31 -15.64
N ASN A 112 -0.21 3.14 -14.80
CA ASN A 112 0.77 4.15 -15.20
C ASN A 112 2.22 3.70 -14.99
N PHE A 113 2.46 2.43 -14.67
CA PHE A 113 3.81 1.93 -14.44
C PHE A 113 4.62 1.94 -15.73
N VAL A 114 5.80 2.55 -15.70
CA VAL A 114 6.73 2.64 -16.83
C VAL A 114 7.69 1.46 -16.76
N TRP A 115 7.51 0.51 -17.67
CA TRP A 115 8.33 -0.70 -17.78
C TRP A 115 9.55 -0.43 -18.68
N GLU A 116 10.73 -0.92 -18.30
CA GLU A 116 11.96 -0.69 -19.07
C GLU A 116 11.94 -1.38 -20.43
N ASN A 117 11.57 -2.67 -20.44
CA ASN A 117 11.69 -3.53 -21.63
C ASN A 117 10.34 -3.97 -22.20
N LYS A 118 9.23 -3.43 -21.71
CA LYS A 118 7.89 -3.71 -22.21
C LYS A 118 7.13 -2.41 -22.47
N LYS A 119 6.36 -2.35 -23.55
CA LYS A 119 5.45 -1.22 -23.81
C LYS A 119 4.01 -1.66 -23.58
N LYS A 120 3.41 -1.16 -22.50
CA LYS A 120 1.97 -1.28 -22.26
C LYS A 120 1.25 -0.34 -23.23
N LYS A 121 0.28 -0.88 -23.98
CA LYS A 121 -0.60 -0.05 -24.81
C LYS A 121 -1.52 0.75 -23.91
N GLU A 122 -1.82 1.98 -24.31
CA GLU A 122 -2.73 2.84 -23.56
C GLU A 122 -4.11 2.17 -23.42
N GLY A 123 -4.68 2.22 -22.22
CA GLY A 123 -6.01 1.66 -21.92
C GLY A 123 -6.14 0.13 -21.96
N THR A 124 -5.08 -0.65 -22.26
CA THR A 124 -5.20 -2.11 -22.34
C THR A 124 -3.95 -2.90 -21.92
N TRP A 125 -4.18 -4.08 -21.35
CA TRP A 125 -3.16 -5.08 -21.02
C TRP A 125 -3.09 -6.21 -22.05
N GLU A 126 -3.84 -6.10 -23.15
CA GLU A 126 -3.86 -7.10 -24.21
C GLU A 126 -2.45 -7.30 -24.79
N HIS A 127 -2.05 -8.57 -24.92
CA HIS A 127 -0.71 -9.00 -25.37
C HIS A 127 0.48 -8.54 -24.52
N PHE A 128 0.26 -7.84 -23.40
CA PHE A 128 1.36 -7.42 -22.52
C PHE A 128 2.00 -8.61 -21.77
N TRP A 129 1.15 -9.52 -21.32
CA TRP A 129 1.54 -10.74 -20.63
C TRP A 129 1.72 -11.88 -21.63
N ASN A 130 2.76 -12.69 -21.40
CA ASN A 130 2.99 -13.91 -22.16
C ASN A 130 1.86 -14.92 -21.93
N GLN A 131 1.61 -15.75 -22.93
CA GLN A 131 0.54 -16.75 -22.91
C GLN A 131 0.88 -18.02 -22.11
N TYR A 132 2.17 -18.24 -21.81
CA TYR A 132 2.67 -19.49 -21.23
C TYR A 132 2.74 -19.49 -19.70
N GLY A 133 2.20 -18.46 -19.05
CA GLY A 133 2.14 -18.38 -17.58
C GLY A 133 3.42 -17.84 -16.93
N MET A 134 4.43 -17.45 -17.70
CA MET A 134 5.66 -16.87 -17.17
C MET A 134 6.05 -15.63 -17.95
N ASN A 135 6.45 -14.59 -17.23
CA ASN A 135 6.92 -13.33 -17.78
C ASN A 135 8.30 -13.00 -17.20
N THR A 136 9.16 -12.40 -18.02
CA THR A 136 10.42 -11.82 -17.54
C THR A 136 10.24 -10.31 -17.39
N ILE A 137 10.80 -9.75 -16.32
CA ILE A 137 10.89 -8.31 -16.06
C ILE A 137 12.34 -7.98 -15.70
N THR A 138 12.76 -6.72 -15.82
CA THR A 138 14.10 -6.34 -15.37
C THR A 138 14.17 -6.28 -13.85
N PHE A 139 15.37 -6.36 -13.29
CA PHE A 139 15.56 -6.15 -11.85
C PHE A 139 15.16 -4.72 -11.43
N ASN A 140 15.31 -3.73 -12.30
CA ASN A 140 14.85 -2.38 -12.00
C ASN A 140 13.33 -2.26 -12.03
N ASP A 141 12.64 -2.91 -12.98
CA ASP A 141 11.18 -3.04 -12.96
C ASP A 141 10.71 -3.67 -11.64
N PHE A 142 11.39 -4.72 -11.17
CA PHE A 142 11.12 -5.34 -9.87
C PHE A 142 11.29 -4.38 -8.69
N LYS A 143 12.44 -3.69 -8.59
CA LYS A 143 12.68 -2.67 -7.55
C LYS A 143 11.57 -1.63 -7.52
N ASN A 144 11.20 -1.11 -8.69
CA ASN A 144 10.16 -0.08 -8.81
C ASN A 144 8.76 -0.63 -8.52
N LEU A 145 8.46 -1.88 -8.92
CA LEU A 145 7.21 -2.56 -8.60
C LEU A 145 7.06 -2.87 -7.12
N MET A 146 8.16 -3.08 -6.40
CA MET A 146 8.15 -3.45 -4.98
C MET A 146 8.39 -2.28 -4.03
N LYS A 147 8.82 -1.12 -4.55
CA LYS A 147 9.01 0.10 -3.75
C LYS A 147 7.75 0.47 -2.95
N ASN A 148 7.80 0.52 -1.63
CA ASN A 148 6.67 0.82 -0.74
C ASN A 148 5.53 -0.22 -0.79
N VAL A 149 5.80 -1.44 -1.23
CA VAL A 149 4.85 -2.56 -1.17
C VAL A 149 4.99 -3.27 0.18
N ARG A 150 3.87 -3.45 0.89
CA ARG A 150 3.85 -4.21 2.14
C ARG A 150 3.97 -5.70 1.83
N CYS A 151 5.14 -6.26 2.14
CA CYS A 151 5.42 -7.68 2.03
C CYS A 151 5.29 -8.35 3.39
N VAL A 152 4.69 -9.54 3.41
CA VAL A 152 4.43 -10.36 4.60
C VAL A 152 5.01 -11.75 4.35
N PRO A 153 6.09 -12.16 5.04
CA PRO A 153 6.66 -13.49 4.89
C PRO A 153 5.62 -14.61 5.17
N VAL A 154 5.62 -15.63 4.32
CA VAL A 154 4.76 -16.81 4.44
C VAL A 154 5.25 -17.67 5.61
N GLY A 155 4.32 -18.19 6.41
CA GLY A 155 4.63 -19.03 7.59
C GLY A 155 4.76 -18.24 8.90
N THR A 156 4.72 -16.90 8.86
CA THR A 156 4.59 -16.07 10.05
C THR A 156 3.13 -16.00 10.50
N PRO A 157 2.80 -16.14 11.81
CA PRO A 157 1.42 -16.01 12.29
C PRO A 157 0.85 -14.63 11.96
N LEU A 158 -0.38 -14.53 11.44
CA LEU A 158 -1.01 -13.23 11.11
C LEU A 158 -0.99 -12.21 12.27
N ASN A 159 -0.95 -12.69 13.51
CA ASN A 159 -0.87 -11.85 14.71
C ASN A 159 0.49 -11.17 14.93
N SER A 160 1.53 -11.49 14.15
CA SER A 160 2.83 -10.78 14.20
C SER A 160 2.87 -9.54 13.30
N PHE A 161 1.80 -9.24 12.57
CA PHE A 161 1.71 -8.10 11.66
C PHE A 161 0.44 -7.26 11.88
N SER A 162 0.04 -7.08 13.15
CA SER A 162 -0.65 -5.84 13.53
C SER A 162 0.13 -4.69 12.87
N ASP A 163 -0.59 -3.79 12.21
CA ASP A 163 -0.05 -2.75 11.34
C ASP A 163 1.32 -2.26 11.82
N ILE A 164 2.32 -2.60 11.01
CA ILE A 164 3.69 -2.68 11.50
C ILE A 164 4.18 -1.26 11.69
N ASP A 165 4.11 -0.87 12.96
CA ASP A 165 4.59 0.30 13.62
C ASP A 165 5.97 0.77 13.10
N LEU A 166 6.27 2.05 13.29
CA LEU A 166 7.56 2.62 12.89
C LEU A 166 8.73 1.87 13.55
N LEU A 167 9.77 1.57 12.78
CA LEU A 167 10.99 0.95 13.31
C LEU A 167 11.71 1.91 14.26
N GLU A 168 12.47 1.40 15.22
CA GLU A 168 13.24 2.23 16.17
C GLU A 168 14.18 3.21 15.45
N GLU A 169 14.85 2.73 14.40
CA GLU A 169 15.72 3.55 13.53
C GLU A 169 14.96 4.72 12.89
N GLU A 170 13.73 4.48 12.44
CA GLU A 170 12.87 5.49 11.82
C GLU A 170 12.39 6.53 12.85
N ILE A 171 12.12 6.10 14.08
CA ILE A 171 11.75 6.97 15.20
C ILE A 171 12.92 7.87 15.59
N GLU A 172 14.14 7.33 15.62
CA GLU A 172 15.36 8.10 15.87
C GLU A 172 15.58 9.16 14.78
N GLU A 173 15.41 8.76 13.51
CA GLU A 173 15.50 9.69 12.38
C GLU A 173 14.46 10.82 12.49
N LEU A 174 13.20 10.49 12.79
CA LEU A 174 12.12 11.47 13.01
C LEU A 174 12.39 12.40 14.20
N SER A 175 13.12 11.93 15.21
CA SER A 175 13.45 12.69 16.41
C SER A 175 14.63 13.66 16.23
N ASN A 176 15.35 13.59 15.11
CA ASN A 176 16.53 14.40 14.84
C ASN A 176 16.14 15.85 14.46
N PRO A 177 16.46 16.88 15.28
CA PRO A 177 16.00 18.26 15.09
C PRO A 177 16.61 18.96 13.85
N THR A 178 17.61 18.35 13.22
CA THR A 178 18.28 18.84 12.01
C THR A 178 17.63 18.35 10.71
N SER A 179 16.55 17.57 10.79
CA SER A 179 15.94 16.90 9.64
C SER A 179 15.19 17.86 8.70
N LYS A 180 15.19 17.53 7.40
CA LYS A 180 14.44 18.25 6.36
C LYS A 180 12.92 18.18 6.59
N SER A 181 12.22 19.19 6.10
CA SER A 181 10.76 19.23 5.95
C SER A 181 10.23 18.07 5.09
N PHE A 182 9.01 17.62 5.31
CA PHE A 182 8.40 16.61 4.43
C PHE A 182 8.03 17.24 3.07
N GLU A 183 8.40 16.56 1.99
CA GLU A 183 7.88 16.83 0.65
C GLU A 183 6.52 16.15 0.48
N ILE A 184 5.47 16.94 0.28
CA ILE A 184 4.10 16.46 0.15
C ILE A 184 3.67 16.49 -1.32
N ILE A 185 3.16 15.35 -1.78
CA ILE A 185 2.60 15.19 -3.12
C ILE A 185 1.08 15.09 -3.01
N TYR A 186 0.37 16.13 -3.41
CA TYR A 186 -1.09 16.08 -3.45
C TYR A 186 -1.58 15.39 -4.72
N LYS A 187 -2.50 14.44 -4.57
CA LYS A 187 -3.32 13.97 -5.69
C LYS A 187 -4.61 14.77 -5.77
N LYS A 188 -4.86 15.39 -6.92
CA LYS A 188 -6.15 16.01 -7.23
C LYS A 188 -7.11 14.92 -7.70
N ASN A 189 -8.28 14.86 -7.08
CA ASN A 189 -9.45 14.20 -7.66
C ASN A 189 -10.07 15.16 -8.67
N ASN A 190 -9.46 15.25 -9.85
CA ASN A 190 -10.13 15.72 -11.04
C ASN A 190 -9.81 14.73 -12.14
N ASP A 191 -10.81 13.93 -12.52
CA ASP A 191 -10.82 13.30 -13.83
C ASP A 191 -10.43 14.37 -14.86
N ILE A 192 -9.40 14.08 -15.65
CA ILE A 192 -8.89 14.80 -16.84
C ILE A 192 -7.52 15.51 -16.72
N ASP A 193 -6.88 15.69 -15.55
CA ASP A 193 -5.47 16.17 -15.56
C ASP A 193 -4.59 15.59 -14.44
N ASN A 194 -3.62 14.76 -14.83
CA ASN A 194 -2.58 14.14 -13.99
C ASN A 194 -1.49 15.15 -13.55
N THR A 195 -1.87 16.33 -13.05
CA THR A 195 -0.91 17.28 -12.49
C THR A 195 -0.75 17.05 -10.98
N LYS A 196 0.37 16.41 -10.60
CA LYS A 196 0.80 16.30 -9.21
C LYS A 196 1.34 17.67 -8.76
N GLU A 197 0.66 18.31 -7.81
CA GLU A 197 1.20 19.50 -7.15
C GLU A 197 2.13 19.08 -6.01
N LYS A 198 3.39 19.53 -6.09
CA LYS A 198 4.39 19.35 -5.03
C LYS A 198 4.35 20.56 -4.11
N LYS A 199 4.14 20.33 -2.81
CA LYS A 199 4.28 21.36 -1.77
C LYS A 199 5.27 20.87 -0.72
N ASN A 200 6.21 21.72 -0.34
CA ASN A 200 7.10 21.44 0.78
C ASN A 200 6.41 21.89 2.06
N VAL A 201 6.20 20.98 3.00
CA VAL A 201 5.56 21.29 4.29
C VAL A 201 6.62 21.18 5.38
N LYS A 202 6.87 22.31 6.05
CA LYS A 202 7.84 22.37 7.14
C LYS A 202 7.27 21.76 8.41
N ILE A 203 7.68 20.52 8.69
CA ILE A 203 7.43 19.87 9.99
C ILE A 203 8.55 20.29 10.95
N ILE A 204 8.20 21.05 11.99
CA ILE A 204 9.17 21.58 12.98
C ILE A 204 9.02 20.86 14.32
N LYS A 205 7.86 20.25 14.60
CA LYS A 205 7.60 19.70 15.92
C LYS A 205 8.24 18.33 16.07
N LYS A 206 9.03 18.21 17.14
CA LYS A 206 9.47 16.93 17.68
C LYS A 206 8.23 16.20 18.18
N ILE A 207 7.76 15.20 17.43
CA ILE A 207 6.72 14.29 17.90
C ILE A 207 7.27 13.59 19.15
N ASP A 208 6.57 13.72 20.27
CA ASP A 208 6.96 13.05 21.51
C ASP A 208 6.50 11.59 21.44
N TRP A 209 7.31 10.75 20.80
CA TRP A 209 7.05 9.32 20.64
C TRP A 209 6.85 8.57 21.96
N LYS A 210 7.31 9.11 23.09
CA LYS A 210 7.06 8.52 24.42
C LYS A 210 5.64 8.72 24.92
N LYS A 211 4.89 9.65 24.33
CA LYS A 211 3.47 9.92 24.64
C LYS A 211 2.51 9.34 23.63
N VAL A 212 3.00 8.86 22.48
CA VAL A 212 2.20 8.06 21.56
C VAL A 212 1.94 6.74 22.28
N GLN A 213 0.71 6.59 22.77
CA GLN A 213 0.26 5.46 23.56
C GLN A 213 0.41 4.16 22.75
N ASP A 214 0.80 3.05 23.38
CA ASP A 214 1.03 1.74 22.70
C ASP A 214 -0.15 1.24 21.83
N SER A 215 -1.34 1.83 21.99
CA SER A 215 -2.54 1.55 21.20
C SER A 215 -2.73 2.43 19.95
N LYS A 216 -2.08 3.59 19.85
CA LYS A 216 -2.09 4.43 18.63
C LYS A 216 -0.90 4.01 17.75
N ASP A 217 -1.21 3.50 16.56
CA ASP A 217 -0.19 3.21 15.54
C ASP A 217 0.68 4.46 15.32
N LYS A 218 2.02 4.37 15.46
CA LYS A 218 2.92 5.51 15.28
C LYS A 218 2.81 6.10 13.88
N ILE A 219 2.43 5.30 12.88
CA ILE A 219 2.14 5.77 11.53
C ILE A 219 0.93 6.71 11.54
N GLY A 220 -0.12 6.35 12.27
CA GLY A 220 -1.31 7.20 12.50
C GLY A 220 -0.92 8.53 13.11
N ALA A 221 -0.17 8.50 14.22
CA ALA A 221 0.30 9.70 14.90
C ALA A 221 1.17 10.59 14.01
N LEU A 222 2.06 10.02 13.19
CA LEU A 222 2.86 10.77 12.22
C LEU A 222 1.98 11.44 11.16
N GLY A 223 0.99 10.71 10.64
CA GLY A 223 0.03 11.24 9.68
C GLY A 223 -0.77 12.41 10.25
N GLU A 224 -1.27 12.28 11.48
CA GLU A 224 -1.98 13.35 12.18
C GLU A 224 -1.13 14.62 12.28
N GLU A 225 0.14 14.50 12.67
CA GLU A 225 1.07 15.63 12.79
C GLU A 225 1.38 16.28 11.43
N ILE A 226 1.57 15.49 10.37
CA ILE A 226 1.75 15.99 9.00
C ILE A 226 0.54 16.85 8.59
N VAL A 227 -0.68 16.34 8.81
CA VAL A 227 -1.92 17.05 8.45
C VAL A 227 -2.13 18.28 9.33
N PHE A 228 -1.82 18.20 10.62
CA PHE A 228 -1.91 19.33 11.54
C PHE A 228 -1.01 20.49 11.11
N ASP A 229 0.23 20.22 10.71
CA ASP A 229 1.17 21.24 10.24
C ASP A 229 0.72 21.86 8.91
N ILE A 230 0.15 21.06 8.00
CA ILE A 230 -0.50 21.56 6.77
C ILE A 230 -1.61 22.56 7.10
N LEU A 231 -2.50 22.18 8.02
CA LEU A 231 -3.64 23.01 8.41
C LEU A 231 -3.19 24.26 9.16
N THR A 232 -2.11 24.17 9.94
CA THR A 232 -1.51 25.31 10.66
C THR A 232 -0.95 26.33 9.68
N GLN A 233 -0.15 25.89 8.69
CA GLN A 233 0.38 26.77 7.65
C GLN A 233 -0.76 27.44 6.86
N LYS A 234 -1.80 26.68 6.51
CA LYS A 234 -2.99 27.22 5.84
C LYS A 234 -3.72 28.25 6.70
N ALA A 235 -3.81 28.03 8.01
CA ALA A 235 -4.42 28.96 8.95
C ALA A 235 -3.60 30.24 9.09
N GLU A 236 -2.28 30.15 9.16
CA GLU A 236 -1.37 31.30 9.17
C GLU A 236 -1.47 32.12 7.87
N GLU A 237 -1.40 31.46 6.71
CA GLU A 237 -1.47 32.09 5.39
C GLU A 237 -2.79 32.84 5.13
N HIS A 238 -3.89 32.33 5.69
CA HIS A 238 -5.23 32.88 5.48
C HIS A 238 -5.83 33.55 6.73
N ASN A 239 -5.04 33.73 7.79
CA ASN A 239 -5.46 34.33 9.06
C ASN A 239 -6.73 33.69 9.64
N LEU A 240 -6.78 32.36 9.62
CA LEU A 240 -7.86 31.52 10.18
C LEU A 240 -7.57 31.20 11.64
N LYS A 241 -8.56 30.67 12.35
CA LYS A 241 -8.33 30.06 13.67
C LYS A 241 -7.36 28.88 13.54
N MET A 242 -6.45 28.75 14.50
CA MET A 242 -5.44 27.68 14.51
C MET A 242 -6.09 26.32 14.74
N PRO A 243 -5.69 25.27 14.01
CA PRO A 243 -6.23 23.92 14.18
C PRO A 243 -5.98 23.37 15.60
N VAL A 244 -6.83 22.45 16.03
CA VAL A 244 -6.78 21.83 17.37
C VAL A 244 -6.79 20.31 17.23
N HIS A 245 -5.90 19.60 17.95
CA HIS A 245 -5.92 18.14 18.02
C HIS A 245 -7.01 17.68 19.00
N VAL A 246 -8.17 17.30 18.47
CA VAL A 246 -9.30 16.85 19.28
C VAL A 246 -9.00 15.49 19.92
N SER A 247 -8.32 14.61 19.19
CA SER A 247 -7.86 13.30 19.68
C SER A 247 -6.88 13.39 20.87
N LYS A 248 -6.20 14.53 21.06
CA LYS A 248 -5.23 14.76 22.16
C LYS A 248 -5.83 15.57 23.32
N GLU A 249 -6.78 16.47 23.04
CA GLU A 249 -7.31 17.41 24.04
C GLU A 249 -8.67 16.98 24.63
N GLU A 250 -9.54 16.40 23.80
CA GLU A 250 -10.94 16.08 24.17
C GLU A 250 -11.20 14.55 24.21
N GLY A 251 -10.27 13.75 23.66
CA GLY A 251 -10.30 12.28 23.63
C GLY A 251 -10.95 11.69 22.35
N ASP A 252 -10.79 10.37 22.14
CA ASP A 252 -11.19 9.68 20.89
C ASP A 252 -12.73 9.56 20.68
N GLY A 253 -13.54 10.16 21.57
CA GLY A 253 -15.00 10.10 21.52
C GLY A 253 -15.65 11.01 20.47
N ALA A 254 -14.92 11.97 19.91
CA ALA A 254 -15.46 12.96 18.97
C ALA A 254 -15.68 12.41 17.54
N GLY A 255 -14.96 11.35 17.15
CA GLY A 255 -15.06 10.74 15.83
C GLY A 255 -14.30 11.46 14.72
N TYR A 256 -13.33 12.30 15.07
CA TYR A 256 -12.38 12.95 14.16
C TYR A 256 -11.09 13.35 14.92
N ASP A 257 -9.99 13.55 14.18
CA ASP A 257 -8.67 13.81 14.76
C ASP A 257 -8.38 15.29 15.01
N ILE A 258 -8.72 16.15 14.03
CA ILE A 258 -8.34 17.57 14.02
C ILE A 258 -9.57 18.44 13.75
N ARG A 259 -9.75 19.48 14.55
CA ARG A 259 -10.68 20.58 14.30
C ARG A 259 -9.96 21.68 13.54
N ALA A 260 -10.52 22.12 12.41
CA ALA A 260 -9.98 23.19 11.59
C ALA A 260 -11.08 24.17 11.16
N TRP A 261 -10.71 25.23 10.44
CA TRP A 261 -11.64 26.26 9.97
C TRP A 261 -11.43 26.55 8.49
N ASP A 262 -12.53 26.83 7.78
CA ASP A 262 -12.48 27.34 6.41
C ASP A 262 -12.38 28.88 6.38
N LYS A 263 -12.42 29.46 5.17
CA LYS A 263 -12.31 30.90 4.95
C LYS A 263 -13.47 31.70 5.55
N ASP A 264 -14.62 31.07 5.74
CA ASP A 264 -15.81 31.66 6.34
C ASP A 264 -15.84 31.43 7.87
N GLN A 265 -14.74 30.91 8.45
CA GLN A 265 -14.62 30.51 9.85
C GLN A 265 -15.63 29.42 10.25
N LYS A 266 -16.12 28.65 9.27
CA LYS A 266 -16.92 27.46 9.54
C LYS A 266 -15.98 26.34 10.00
N GLU A 267 -16.37 25.70 11.09
CA GLU A 267 -15.63 24.57 11.65
C GLU A 267 -15.70 23.35 10.72
N LEU A 268 -14.54 22.74 10.50
CA LEU A 268 -14.32 21.52 9.72
C LEU A 268 -13.84 20.42 10.65
N HIS A 269 -14.35 19.20 10.46
CA HIS A 269 -13.90 18.00 11.15
C HIS A 269 -12.99 17.21 10.23
N ILE A 270 -11.75 16.99 10.66
CA ILE A 270 -10.72 16.34 9.84
C ILE A 270 -10.37 14.99 10.43
N GLU A 271 -10.50 13.96 9.61
CA GLU A 271 -10.07 12.59 9.90
C GLU A 271 -8.80 12.26 9.12
N VAL A 272 -7.82 11.63 9.77
CA VAL A 272 -6.52 11.33 9.20
C VAL A 272 -6.30 9.83 9.14
N LYS A 273 -6.13 9.31 7.92
CA LYS A 273 -5.83 7.90 7.69
C LYS A 273 -4.44 7.77 7.11
N ALA A 274 -3.50 7.29 7.93
CA ALA A 274 -2.11 7.14 7.51
C ALA A 274 -1.76 5.71 7.11
N SER A 275 -0.81 5.54 6.19
CA SER A 275 -0.17 4.25 5.91
C SER A 275 1.26 4.46 5.39
N LYS A 276 2.14 3.51 5.70
CA LYS A 276 3.51 3.49 5.15
C LYS A 276 3.53 3.03 3.69
N GLY A 277 2.61 2.13 3.33
CA GLY A 277 2.55 1.52 2.01
C GLY A 277 1.95 2.42 0.94
N ARG A 278 1.89 1.90 -0.28
CA ARG A 278 1.18 2.52 -1.40
C ARG A 278 -0.28 2.79 -1.08
N TYR A 279 -0.86 3.69 -1.87
CA TYR A 279 -2.30 3.86 -1.92
C TYR A 279 -2.94 2.50 -2.21
N SER A 280 -3.62 1.96 -1.20
CA SER A 280 -4.55 0.87 -1.33
C SER A 280 -5.94 1.44 -1.50
N ASP A 281 -6.74 0.88 -2.41
CA ASP A 281 -8.17 1.17 -2.42
C ASP A 281 -8.77 0.68 -1.08
N GLY A 282 -9.33 1.61 -0.31
CA GLY A 282 -9.85 1.37 1.04
C GLY A 282 -8.93 1.77 2.20
N PHE A 283 -9.56 2.11 3.33
CA PHE A 283 -8.94 2.40 4.61
C PHE A 283 -9.91 2.03 5.73
N GLU A 284 -9.39 1.71 6.91
CA GLU A 284 -10.24 1.41 8.07
C GLU A 284 -10.90 2.68 8.58
N ILE A 285 -12.18 2.58 8.92
CA ILE A 285 -12.94 3.66 9.53
C ILE A 285 -13.81 3.08 10.65
N THR A 286 -13.88 3.76 11.79
CA THR A 286 -14.66 3.31 12.94
C THR A 286 -16.13 3.71 12.80
N ARG A 287 -17.00 3.06 13.58
CA ARG A 287 -18.42 3.44 13.62
C ARG A 287 -18.60 4.88 14.13
N ASN A 288 -17.77 5.31 15.07
CA ASN A 288 -17.86 6.67 15.62
C ASN A 288 -17.52 7.71 14.55
N GLU A 289 -16.47 7.47 13.77
CA GLU A 289 -16.08 8.31 12.62
C GLU A 289 -17.16 8.37 11.54
N ILE A 290 -17.78 7.22 11.20
CA ILE A 290 -18.91 7.19 10.27
C ILE A 290 -20.06 8.07 10.77
N GLU A 291 -20.44 7.96 12.06
CA GLU A 291 -21.53 8.78 12.60
C GLU A 291 -21.16 10.27 12.69
N ALA A 292 -19.94 10.60 13.10
CA ALA A 292 -19.45 11.98 13.11
C ALA A 292 -19.47 12.60 11.70
N SER A 293 -19.11 11.82 10.68
CA SER A 293 -19.10 12.29 9.29
C SER A 293 -20.46 12.71 8.75
N LYS A 294 -21.56 12.22 9.35
CA LYS A 294 -22.94 12.54 8.95
C LYS A 294 -23.44 13.86 9.53
N ASN A 295 -22.68 14.50 10.41
CA ASN A 295 -23.05 15.80 10.96
C ASN A 295 -23.11 16.85 9.83
N LYS A 296 -24.26 17.49 9.65
CA LYS A 296 -24.49 18.48 8.58
C LYS A 296 -23.94 19.86 8.91
N ASP A 297 -23.74 20.15 10.19
CA ASP A 297 -23.28 21.46 10.65
C ASP A 297 -21.80 21.66 10.39
N HIS A 298 -21.03 20.56 10.41
CA HIS A 298 -19.57 20.56 10.25
C HIS A 298 -19.15 19.64 9.10
N PRO A 299 -18.62 20.19 7.99
CA PRO A 299 -18.09 19.39 6.91
C PRO A 299 -17.00 18.44 7.40
N TYR A 300 -17.12 17.17 7.03
CA TYR A 300 -16.17 16.11 7.38
C TYR A 300 -15.20 15.87 6.23
N ILE A 301 -13.90 15.94 6.48
CA ILE A 301 -12.86 15.83 5.47
C ILE A 301 -11.88 14.75 5.87
N ILE A 302 -11.60 13.81 4.97
CA ILE A 302 -10.66 12.72 5.22
C ILE A 302 -9.35 13.04 4.49
N TYR A 303 -8.25 13.11 5.24
CA TYR A 303 -6.89 13.17 4.71
C TYR A 303 -6.28 11.78 4.72
N ARG A 304 -6.08 11.20 3.53
CA ARG A 304 -5.36 9.94 3.35
C ARG A 304 -3.89 10.23 3.11
N VAL A 305 -3.05 9.94 4.10
CA VAL A 305 -1.58 10.03 4.01
C VAL A 305 -1.04 8.65 3.67
N TYR A 306 -0.32 8.50 2.56
CA TYR A 306 0.23 7.22 2.11
C TYR A 306 1.60 7.41 1.45
N ASN A 307 2.28 6.30 1.11
CA ASN A 307 3.68 6.32 0.67
C ASN A 307 4.57 7.09 1.66
N LEU A 308 4.36 6.88 2.96
CA LEU A 308 5.12 7.59 3.99
C LEU A 308 6.56 7.05 4.02
N ASP A 309 7.47 7.79 3.40
CA ASP A 309 8.89 7.48 3.28
C ASP A 309 9.67 8.36 4.26
N ILE A 310 10.15 7.73 5.34
CA ILE A 310 10.77 8.44 6.47
C ILE A 310 12.20 8.85 6.12
N GLU A 311 12.94 7.96 5.46
CA GLU A 311 14.32 8.21 5.00
C GLU A 311 14.36 9.40 4.03
N ASN A 312 13.48 9.41 3.04
CA ASN A 312 13.45 10.48 2.03
C ASN A 312 12.53 11.65 2.42
N ARG A 313 11.87 11.60 3.59
CA ARG A 313 10.93 12.61 4.09
C ARG A 313 9.92 13.03 3.04
N ASN A 314 9.22 12.07 2.46
CA ASN A 314 8.13 12.38 1.54
C ASN A 314 6.90 11.53 1.82
N CYS A 315 5.75 12.07 1.43
CA CYS A 315 4.50 11.31 1.41
C CYS A 315 3.55 11.86 0.35
N SER A 316 2.50 11.09 0.10
CA SER A 316 1.40 11.47 -0.79
C SER A 316 0.14 11.70 0.03
N ILE A 317 -0.65 12.70 -0.36
CA ILE A 317 -1.93 13.02 0.29
C ILE A 317 -3.04 13.00 -0.75
N GLU A 318 -4.14 12.35 -0.39
CA GLU A 318 -5.42 12.41 -1.11
C GLU A 318 -6.52 12.83 -0.14
N ILE A 319 -7.43 13.70 -0.60
CA ILE A 319 -8.45 14.31 0.23
C ILE A 319 -9.83 13.85 -0.25
N TYR A 320 -10.63 13.31 0.66
CA TYR A 320 -12.01 12.93 0.40
C TYR A 320 -12.98 13.82 1.17
N GLN A 321 -14.12 14.12 0.55
CA GLN A 321 -15.23 14.79 1.22
C GLN A 321 -16.19 13.76 1.78
N GLY A 322 -16.57 13.94 3.04
CA GLY A 322 -17.68 13.21 3.65
C GLY A 322 -19.04 13.73 3.16
N PRO A 323 -20.14 13.18 3.69
CA PRO A 323 -20.20 12.13 4.72
C PRO A 323 -19.74 10.77 4.20
N VAL A 324 -19.40 9.85 5.11
CA VAL A 324 -19.11 8.46 4.77
C VAL A 324 -20.42 7.66 4.75
N THR A 325 -20.94 7.41 3.55
CA THR A 325 -22.17 6.66 3.30
C THR A 325 -21.98 5.66 2.18
N ASP A 326 -22.92 4.72 2.01
CA ASP A 326 -22.91 3.79 0.87
C ASP A 326 -23.06 4.47 -0.49
N GLU A 327 -23.46 5.75 -0.52
CA GLU A 327 -23.55 6.57 -1.73
C GLU A 327 -22.20 7.18 -2.11
N THR A 328 -21.34 7.48 -1.13
CA THR A 328 -20.06 8.16 -1.31
C THR A 328 -18.87 7.19 -1.25
N PHE A 329 -19.01 6.06 -0.55
CA PHE A 329 -17.96 5.05 -0.39
C PHE A 329 -18.53 3.64 -0.44
N LYS A 330 -17.70 2.67 -0.84
CA LYS A 330 -18.01 1.25 -0.72
C LYS A 330 -17.55 0.76 0.66
N LEU A 331 -18.50 0.46 1.55
CA LEU A 331 -18.21 0.01 2.91
C LEU A 331 -18.25 -1.53 3.01
N GLU A 332 -17.22 -2.11 3.63
CA GLU A 332 -17.16 -3.55 3.97
C GLU A 332 -16.93 -3.71 5.48
N ALA A 333 -17.84 -4.40 6.16
CA ALA A 333 -17.76 -4.52 7.61
C ALA A 333 -16.76 -5.62 8.03
N THR A 334 -15.74 -5.25 8.81
CA THR A 334 -14.63 -6.15 9.17
C THR A 334 -14.68 -6.66 10.62
N LYS A 335 -15.30 -5.93 11.56
CA LYS A 335 -15.30 -6.29 13.00
C LYS A 335 -16.65 -6.03 13.67
N PHE A 336 -17.14 -7.03 14.39
CA PHE A 336 -18.29 -6.93 15.30
C PHE A 336 -17.97 -7.67 16.59
N ILE A 337 -18.26 -7.07 17.74
CA ILE A 337 -18.14 -7.75 19.03
C ILE A 337 -19.42 -7.53 19.82
N VAL A 338 -20.02 -8.63 20.25
CA VAL A 338 -21.34 -8.71 20.86
C VAL A 338 -21.27 -9.51 22.16
N TYR A 339 -21.96 -9.03 23.19
CA TYR A 339 -22.15 -9.68 24.49
C TYR A 339 -23.54 -9.29 25.03
N LYS A 340 -24.07 -9.85 26.11
CA LYS A 340 -24.66 -11.19 26.24
C LYS A 340 -26.19 -11.03 26.10
N LYS A 341 -26.84 -12.05 25.54
CA LYS A 341 -28.26 -12.19 25.15
C LYS A 341 -29.27 -11.21 25.74
#